data_AF-A0A015KBT2-F1
#
_entry.id   AF-A0A015KBT2-F1
#
_cell.length_a   1.000
_cell.length_b   1.000
_cell.length_c   1.000
_cell.angle_alpha   90.00
_cell.angle_beta   90.00
_cell.angle_gamma   90.00
#
_symmetry.space_group_name_H-M   'P 1'
#
loop_
_entity.id
_entity.type
_entity.pdbx_description
1 polymer ?
#
loop_
_entity_poly.entity_id
_entity_poly.type
_entity_poly.pdbx_seq_one_letter_code
_entity_poly.pdbx_strand_id
1 'polypeptide(L)'
;MEDMENWFITRDLTEHRWNALAWRSCNSTNSRKNFVSEKGVRWSELLRLPYFDPIRFIIVDPMHCLFLEIARWIMKRIWIDEGILTLNDLKKIQEKMNQFKIPADLGQIPGNIERGEGFSNYTADQWRIFFMIYATTSL
;
A
#
# COMPACT_ATOMS: atom_id res chain seq x y z
N MET A 1 1.62 -3.52 -25.05
CA MET A 1 0.18 -3.85 -24.99
C MET A 1 -0.08 -5.34 -25.16
N GLU A 2 0.87 -6.14 -25.66
CA GLU A 2 0.72 -7.61 -25.87
C GLU A 2 0.60 -8.45 -24.58
N ASP A 3 0.86 -7.88 -23.39
CA ASP A 3 0.84 -8.64 -22.12
C ASP A 3 -0.46 -8.50 -21.30
N MET A 4 -1.44 -7.72 -21.77
CA MET A 4 -2.65 -7.44 -20.98
C MET A 4 -3.50 -8.72 -20.76
N GLU A 5 -3.47 -9.66 -21.70
CA GLU A 5 -4.14 -10.96 -21.57
C GLU A 5 -3.56 -11.82 -20.44
N ASN A 6 -2.25 -11.68 -20.16
CA ASN A 6 -1.57 -12.39 -19.07
C ASN A 6 -1.78 -11.71 -17.69
N TRP A 7 -2.29 -10.48 -17.66
CA TRP A 7 -2.45 -9.73 -16.41
C TRP A 7 -3.70 -10.13 -15.63
N PHE A 8 -4.75 -10.59 -16.31
CA PHE A 8 -6.05 -10.89 -15.71
C PHE A 8 -6.39 -12.37 -15.79
N ILE A 9 -5.47 -13.22 -15.32
CA ILE A 9 -5.71 -14.66 -15.23
C ILE A 9 -6.72 -14.92 -14.11
N THR A 10 -7.88 -15.46 -14.47
CA THR A 10 -8.88 -15.91 -13.50
C THR A 10 -8.30 -17.06 -12.69
N ARG A 11 -8.20 -16.86 -11.37
CA ARG A 11 -7.77 -17.92 -10.46
C ARG A 11 -8.92 -18.92 -10.26
N ASP A 12 -8.58 -20.20 -10.15
CA ASP A 12 -9.54 -21.24 -9.78
C ASP A 12 -9.59 -21.44 -8.26
N LEU A 13 -10.82 -21.55 -7.72
CA LEU A 13 -11.05 -21.75 -6.28
C LEU A 13 -10.54 -23.11 -5.81
N THR A 14 -10.71 -24.13 -6.63
CA THR A 14 -10.27 -25.49 -6.29
C THR A 14 -8.76 -25.51 -6.21
N GLU A 15 -8.07 -25.03 -7.25
CA GLU A 15 -6.62 -24.90 -7.26
C GLU A 15 -6.11 -24.08 -6.06
N HIS A 16 -6.76 -22.96 -5.73
CA HIS A 16 -6.41 -22.16 -4.56
C HIS A 16 -6.51 -22.94 -3.25
N ARG A 17 -7.57 -23.72 -3.05
CA ARG A 17 -7.75 -24.55 -1.85
C ARG A 17 -6.70 -25.66 -1.77
N TRP A 18 -6.39 -26.31 -2.89
CA TRP A 18 -5.35 -27.33 -2.96
C TRP A 18 -3.97 -26.75 -2.63
N ASN A 19 -3.62 -25.60 -3.22
CA ASN A 19 -2.37 -24.89 -2.94
C ASN A 19 -2.30 -24.44 -1.47
N ALA A 20 -3.41 -23.99 -0.88
CA ALA A 20 -3.46 -23.62 0.54
C ALA A 20 -3.23 -24.82 1.47
N LEU A 21 -3.77 -25.99 1.14
CA LEU A 21 -3.51 -27.23 1.88
C LEU A 21 -2.06 -27.68 1.73
N ALA A 22 -1.50 -27.61 0.51
CA ALA A 22 -0.09 -27.91 0.28
C ALA A 22 0.84 -26.99 1.08
N TRP A 23 0.51 -25.69 1.16
CA TRP A 23 1.21 -24.73 2.01
C TRP A 23 1.13 -25.10 3.50
N ARG A 24 -0.04 -25.55 3.97
CA ARG A 24 -0.23 -25.99 5.37
C ARG A 24 0.63 -27.21 5.70
N SER A 25 0.72 -28.15 4.76
CA SER A 25 1.51 -29.39 4.88
C SER A 25 3.02 -29.17 4.78
N CYS A 26 3.48 -27.95 4.46
CA CYS A 26 4.90 -27.63 4.49
C CYS A 26 5.46 -27.65 5.93
N ASN A 27 6.56 -28.40 6.12
CA ASN A 27 7.17 -28.68 7.43
C ASN A 27 8.13 -27.59 7.92
N SER A 28 8.53 -26.65 7.06
CA SER A 28 9.48 -25.59 7.42
C SER A 28 8.95 -24.19 7.06
N THR A 29 9.39 -23.20 7.83
CA THR A 29 9.09 -21.78 7.55
C THR A 29 9.66 -21.33 6.22
N ASN A 30 10.82 -21.86 5.82
CA ASN A 30 11.46 -21.54 4.54
C ASN A 30 10.67 -22.11 3.35
N SER A 31 10.23 -23.37 3.45
CA SER A 31 9.36 -23.99 2.43
C SER A 31 8.05 -23.22 2.28
N ARG A 32 7.44 -22.77 3.38
CA ARG A 32 6.23 -21.93 3.34
C ARG A 32 6.47 -20.58 2.68
N LYS A 33 7.62 -19.93 2.92
CA LYS A 33 7.98 -18.66 2.26
C LYS A 33 8.17 -18.85 0.75
N ASN A 34 8.90 -19.89 0.35
CA ASN A 34 9.12 -20.21 -1.07
C ASN A 34 7.79 -20.52 -1.77
N PHE A 35 6.92 -21.30 -1.14
CA PHE A 35 5.60 -21.62 -1.69
C PHE A 35 4.73 -20.36 -1.90
N VAL A 36 4.77 -19.41 -0.96
CA VAL A 36 4.07 -18.11 -1.13
C VAL A 36 4.70 -17.30 -2.26
N SER A 37 6.02 -17.32 -2.41
CA SER A 37 6.69 -16.62 -3.51
C SER A 37 6.33 -17.18 -4.87
N GLU A 38 6.11 -18.50 -4.99
CA GLU A 38 5.80 -19.18 -6.24
C GLU A 38 4.31 -19.14 -6.58
N LYS A 39 3.44 -19.47 -5.61
CA LYS A 39 2.00 -19.65 -5.82
C LYS A 39 1.14 -18.49 -5.29
N GLY A 40 1.67 -17.65 -4.41
CA GLY A 40 0.94 -16.53 -3.82
C GLY A 40 -0.16 -16.90 -2.83
N VAL A 41 -0.23 -18.15 -2.37
CA VAL A 41 -1.32 -18.67 -1.52
C VAL A 41 -0.83 -19.00 -0.10
N ARG A 42 -1.67 -18.71 0.91
CA ARG A 42 -1.47 -19.09 2.31
C ARG A 42 -2.70 -19.81 2.85
N TRP A 43 -2.51 -20.73 3.80
CA TRP A 43 -3.63 -21.32 4.53
C TRP A 43 -4.25 -20.31 5.50
N SER A 44 -5.58 -20.29 5.56
CA SER A 44 -6.37 -19.59 6.56
C SER A 44 -7.54 -20.50 6.97
N GLU A 45 -7.96 -20.44 8.23
CA GLU A 45 -9.13 -21.19 8.71
C GLU A 45 -10.41 -20.79 7.98
N LEU A 46 -10.47 -19.57 7.41
CA LEU A 46 -11.59 -19.13 6.57
C LEU A 46 -11.80 -20.02 5.34
N LEU A 47 -10.75 -20.66 4.82
CA LEU A 47 -10.85 -21.57 3.66
C LEU A 47 -11.58 -22.87 3.97
N ARG A 48 -11.86 -23.17 5.24
CA ARG A 48 -12.69 -24.31 5.65
C ARG A 48 -14.18 -24.05 5.45
N LEU A 49 -14.58 -22.78 5.39
CA LEU A 49 -15.97 -22.40 5.22
C LEU A 49 -16.40 -22.70 3.77
N PRO A 50 -17.43 -23.55 3.53
CA PRO A 50 -17.80 -23.96 2.18
C PRO A 50 -18.14 -22.78 1.26
N TYR A 51 -18.73 -21.73 1.83
CA TYR A 51 -19.18 -20.53 1.14
C TYR A 51 -18.07 -19.50 0.92
N PHE A 52 -16.92 -19.60 1.61
CA PHE A 52 -15.87 -18.60 1.52
C PHE A 52 -15.05 -18.79 0.23
N ASP A 53 -15.12 -17.78 -0.63
CA ASP A 53 -14.35 -17.69 -1.87
C ASP A 53 -13.40 -16.48 -1.79
N PRO A 54 -12.10 -16.70 -1.50
CA PRO A 54 -11.14 -15.60 -1.41
C PRO A 54 -10.98 -14.85 -2.74
N ILE A 55 -11.18 -15.51 -3.88
CA ILE A 55 -10.97 -14.89 -5.19
C ILE A 55 -12.06 -13.85 -5.46
N ARG A 56 -13.29 -14.13 -5.02
CA ARG A 56 -14.43 -13.23 -5.18
C ARG A 56 -14.63 -12.26 -4.01
N PHE A 57 -14.15 -12.61 -2.83
CA PHE A 57 -14.40 -11.83 -1.60
C PHE A 57 -13.20 -11.01 -1.13
N ILE A 58 -12.05 -11.08 -1.80
CA ILE A 58 -10.97 -10.11 -1.58
C ILE A 58 -11.47 -8.74 -2.04
N ILE A 59 -11.78 -7.90 -1.06
CA ILE A 59 -11.96 -6.47 -1.27
C ILE A 59 -10.56 -5.88 -1.35
N VAL A 60 -10.20 -5.36 -2.53
CA VAL A 60 -9.00 -4.53 -2.66
C VAL A 60 -9.19 -3.34 -1.74
N ASP A 61 -8.29 -3.16 -0.77
CA ASP A 61 -8.35 -2.01 0.13
C ASP A 61 -8.01 -0.74 -0.68
N PRO A 62 -9.00 0.10 -1.01
CA PRO A 62 -8.77 1.26 -1.86
C PRO A 62 -7.87 2.26 -1.16
N MET A 63 -7.88 2.32 0.18
CA MET A 63 -7.07 3.26 0.95
C MET A 63 -5.58 2.97 0.75
N HIS A 64 -5.17 1.71 0.88
CA HIS A 64 -3.76 1.34 0.71
C HIS A 64 -3.31 1.48 -0.74
N CYS A 65 -4.11 1.05 -1.72
CA CYS A 65 -3.78 1.21 -3.13
C CYS A 65 -3.64 2.68 -3.53
N LEU A 66 -4.61 3.53 -3.17
CA LEU A 66 -4.58 4.95 -3.51
C LEU A 66 -3.42 5.67 -2.83
N PHE A 67 -3.22 5.45 -1.53
CA PHE A 67 -2.27 6.24 -0.75
C PHE A 67 -0.84 5.71 -0.79
N LEU A 68 -0.62 4.39 -0.67
CA LEU A 68 0.74 3.84 -0.68
C LEU A 68 1.29 3.61 -2.08
N GLU A 69 0.46 3.33 -3.08
CA GLU A 69 0.96 3.11 -4.44
C GLU A 69 0.89 4.40 -5.24
N ILE A 70 -0.31 4.91 -5.50
CA ILE A 70 -0.51 6.01 -6.46
C ILE A 70 0.02 7.34 -5.91
N ALA A 71 -0.42 7.78 -4.74
CA ALA A 71 0.01 9.04 -4.13
C ALA A 71 1.52 9.09 -3.92
N ARG A 72 2.10 8.02 -3.37
CA ARG A 72 3.55 7.91 -3.21
C ARG A 72 4.29 7.97 -4.55
N TRP A 73 3.76 7.33 -5.59
CA TRP A 73 4.35 7.36 -6.92
C TRP A 73 4.31 8.76 -7.53
N ILE A 74 3.16 9.45 -7.48
CA ILE A 74 3.01 10.83 -7.98
C ILE A 74 3.99 11.76 -7.27
N MET A 75 4.03 11.71 -5.94
CA MET A 75 4.88 12.61 -5.15
C MET A 75 6.37 12.41 -5.41
N LYS A 76 6.83 11.16 -5.49
CA LYS A 76 8.25 10.89 -5.76
C LYS A 76 8.60 11.09 -7.23
N ARG A 77 7.91 10.36 -8.11
CA ARG A 77 8.27 10.20 -9.51
C ARG A 77 7.97 11.45 -10.33
N ILE A 78 6.88 12.14 -10.03
CA ILE A 78 6.46 13.31 -10.80
C ILE A 78 6.94 14.57 -10.09
N TRP A 79 6.67 14.72 -8.79
CA TRP A 79 6.91 16.02 -8.16
C TRP A 79 8.35 16.26 -7.76
N ILE A 80 9.04 15.24 -7.23
CA ILE A 80 10.43 15.36 -6.79
C ILE A 80 11.38 15.12 -7.97
N ASP A 81 11.24 13.99 -8.68
CA ASP A 81 12.21 13.59 -9.70
C ASP A 81 12.18 14.53 -10.94
N GLU A 82 11.02 15.07 -11.32
CA GLU A 82 10.92 16.08 -12.40
C GLU A 82 11.22 17.52 -11.91
N GLY A 83 11.53 17.69 -10.62
CA GLY A 83 11.93 18.98 -10.05
C GLY A 83 10.79 20.01 -9.91
N ILE A 84 9.52 19.58 -9.94
CA ILE A 84 8.36 20.45 -9.70
C ILE A 84 8.38 21.01 -8.27
N LEU A 85 8.77 20.18 -7.30
CA LEU A 85 8.99 20.59 -5.92
C LEU A 85 10.48 20.56 -5.58
N THR A 86 11.02 21.72 -5.20
CA THR A 86 12.40 21.81 -4.73
C THR A 86 12.50 21.61 -3.21
N LEU A 87 13.71 21.32 -2.71
CA LEU A 87 13.97 21.22 -1.27
C LEU A 87 13.56 22.49 -0.49
N ASN A 88 13.62 23.66 -1.11
CA ASN A 88 13.18 24.91 -0.49
C ASN A 88 11.65 24.97 -0.36
N ASP A 89 10.92 24.43 -1.32
CA ASP A 89 9.45 24.37 -1.27
C ASP A 89 8.98 23.36 -0.24
N LEU A 90 9.67 22.22 -0.13
CA LEU A 90 9.41 21.23 0.94
C LEU A 90 9.61 21.82 2.33
N LYS A 91 10.64 22.67 2.53
CA LYS A 91 10.85 23.38 3.81
C LYS A 91 9.71 24.35 4.11
N LYS A 92 9.27 25.14 3.13
CA LYS A 92 8.12 26.06 3.29
C LYS A 92 6.84 25.30 3.61
N ILE A 93 6.61 24.17 2.96
CA ILE A 93 5.47 23.29 3.26
C ILE A 93 5.57 22.78 4.70
N GLN A 94 6.73 22.28 5.13
CA GLN A 94 6.94 21.82 6.50
C GLN A 94 6.71 22.93 7.54
N GLU A 95 7.19 24.14 7.29
CA GLU A 95 6.97 25.30 8.16
C GLU A 95 5.48 25.62 8.30
N LYS A 96 4.73 25.63 7.19
CA LYS A 96 3.27 25.80 7.21
C LYS A 96 2.58 24.68 7.96
N MET A 97 2.96 23.43 7.70
CA MET A 97 2.38 22.25 8.37
C MET A 97 2.58 22.31 9.88
N ASN A 98 3.74 22.77 10.36
CA ASN A 98 4.06 22.91 11.78
C ASN A 98 3.21 23.97 12.50
N GLN A 99 2.66 24.95 11.77
CA GLN A 99 1.76 25.96 12.35
C GLN A 99 0.38 25.38 12.67
N PHE A 100 -0.03 24.30 11.99
CA PHE A 100 -1.31 23.65 12.22
C PHE A 100 -1.21 22.60 13.31
N LYS A 101 -2.00 22.76 14.37
CA LYS A 101 -2.25 21.69 15.34
C LYS A 101 -3.42 20.84 14.86
N ILE A 102 -3.14 19.61 14.47
CA ILE A 102 -4.18 18.63 14.15
C ILE A 102 -4.80 18.12 15.47
N PRO A 103 -6.14 18.06 15.57
CA PRO A 103 -6.80 17.42 16.71
C PRO A 103 -6.46 15.93 16.77
N ALA A 104 -6.22 15.40 17.97
CA ALA A 104 -5.71 14.04 18.18
C ALA A 104 -6.56 12.94 17.50
N ASP A 105 -7.86 13.19 17.31
CA ASP A 105 -8.81 12.26 16.68
C ASP A 105 -8.55 12.01 15.19
N LEU A 106 -7.82 12.91 14.50
CA LEU A 106 -7.57 12.81 13.05
C LEU A 106 -6.29 12.05 12.70
N GLY A 107 -5.43 11.74 13.68
CA GLY A 107 -4.22 10.93 13.50
C GLY A 107 -2.91 11.68 13.75
N GLN A 108 -1.79 10.99 13.47
CA GLN A 108 -0.45 11.50 13.77
C GLN A 108 0.06 12.41 12.65
N ILE A 109 0.69 13.54 13.04
CA ILE A 109 1.35 14.46 12.12
C ILE A 109 2.45 13.69 11.36
N PRO A 110 2.48 13.78 10.03
CA PRO A 110 3.52 13.15 9.24
C PRO A 110 4.91 13.71 9.64
N GLY A 111 5.90 12.84 9.79
CA GLY A 111 7.27 13.24 10.20
C GLY A 111 8.00 14.10 9.15
N ASN A 112 9.13 14.69 9.54
CA ASN A 112 9.92 15.67 8.76
C ASN A 112 10.08 15.31 7.26
N ILE A 113 9.34 16.00 6.40
CA ILE A 113 9.35 15.87 4.92
C ILE A 113 10.69 16.32 4.32
N GLU A 114 11.42 17.14 5.05
CA GLU A 114 12.66 17.80 4.62
C GLU A 114 13.90 16.89 4.56
N ARG A 115 13.90 15.68 5.14
CA ARG A 115 15.13 14.88 5.30
C ARG A 115 15.16 13.62 4.41
N GLY A 116 16.08 13.62 3.45
CA GLY A 116 16.59 12.45 2.73
C GLY A 116 15.61 11.79 1.75
N GLU A 117 14.60 11.11 2.27
CA GLU A 117 13.61 10.37 1.47
C GLU A 117 12.18 10.96 1.54
N GLY A 118 12.01 12.05 2.30
CA GLY A 118 10.83 12.90 2.44
C GLY A 118 9.51 12.18 2.75
N PHE A 119 8.93 11.58 1.71
CA PHE A 119 7.62 10.93 1.74
C PHE A 119 7.66 9.39 1.70
N SER A 120 8.85 8.78 1.73
CA SER A 120 9.01 7.33 1.50
C SER A 120 8.35 6.44 2.54
N ASN A 121 8.30 6.89 3.80
CA ASN A 121 7.91 6.07 4.96
C ASN A 121 6.51 6.40 5.48
N TYR A 122 5.69 7.09 4.68
CA TYR A 122 4.33 7.46 5.10
C TYR A 122 3.41 6.24 5.05
N THR A 123 2.66 6.05 6.13
CA THR A 123 1.54 5.11 6.18
C THR A 123 0.36 5.63 5.35
N ALA A 124 -0.57 4.74 4.97
CA ALA A 124 -1.75 5.14 4.20
C ALA A 124 -2.57 6.24 4.93
N ASP A 125 -2.64 6.18 6.26
CA ASP A 125 -3.33 7.17 7.09
C ASP A 125 -2.62 8.53 7.10
N GLN A 126 -1.29 8.54 7.19
CA GLN A 126 -0.49 9.77 7.08
C GLN A 126 -0.62 10.41 5.70
N TRP A 127 -0.66 9.61 4.64
CA TRP A 127 -0.93 10.08 3.28
C TRP A 127 -2.34 10.67 3.14
N ARG A 128 -3.35 10.04 3.74
CA ARG A 128 -4.71 10.57 3.77
C ARG A 128 -4.74 11.95 4.42
N ILE A 129 -4.14 12.09 5.60
CA ILE A 129 -4.05 13.36 6.32
C ILE A 129 -3.30 14.40 5.50
N PHE A 130 -2.18 14.02 4.88
CA PHE A 130 -1.40 14.90 4.02
C PHE A 130 -2.24 15.46 2.87
N PHE A 131 -2.90 14.62 2.07
CA PHE A 131 -3.69 15.10 0.94
C PHE A 131 -4.97 15.85 1.34
N MET A 132 -5.63 15.43 2.43
CA MET A 132 -6.89 16.05 2.84
C MET A 132 -6.70 17.42 3.52
N ILE A 133 -5.64 17.57 4.32
CA ILE A 133 -5.46 18.75 5.19
C ILE A 133 -4.28 19.59 4.73
N TYR A 134 -3.13 18.97 4.50
CA TYR A 134 -1.89 19.72 4.27
C TYR A 134 -1.71 20.14 2.82
N ALA A 135 -2.04 19.27 1.86
CA ALA A 135 -1.96 19.61 0.44
C ALA A 135 -2.94 20.73 0.06
N THR A 136 -4.09 20.82 0.72
CA THR A 136 -5.07 21.89 0.47
C THR A 136 -4.68 23.24 1.07
N THR A 137 -3.81 23.24 2.08
CA THR A 137 -3.43 24.45 2.84
C THR A 137 -2.01 24.93 2.57
N SER A 138 -1.12 24.02 2.20
CA SER A 138 0.33 24.27 2.15
C SER A 138 0.91 24.24 0.75
N LEU A 139 0.27 23.50 -0.18
CA LEU A 139 0.66 23.35 -1.58
C LEU A 139 -0.04 24.39 -2.46
#